data_AF-A0A916X948-F1
#
_entry.id   AF-A0A916X948-F1
#
_cell.length_a   1.000
_cell.length_b   1.000
_cell.length_c   1.000
_cell.angle_alpha   90.00
_cell.angle_beta   90.00
_cell.angle_gamma   90.00
#
_symmetry.space_group_name_H-M   'P 1'
#
loop_
_entity.id
_entity.type
_entity.pdbx_description
1 polymer ?
#
loop_
_entity_poly.entity_id
_entity_poly.type
_entity_poly.pdbx_seq_one_letter_code
_entity_poly.pdbx_strand_id
1 'polypeptide(L)'
;MKIKLYALLLIACFYACKEAPKEQSYVPRSLAEQEDFNHYPKSPEDVFKVILASPSEQNGKDAKETFQVKYKDTLIRIQPDEKDKTFLKDRFSLAEVVNTQKTCVLVQLEGSLKTEAPFFLITANNGKVEVVSLYRASNGANDETFTKGMIRVGKSGYLINNDVFVTTVNAKVYPIKRQNENERIQGKFFMQSKDKTTLVFLTDGAFYQVHYPTGSVYTATIPKKAPKDMAGIYKWIQNNYTWKKNGKGIEFLQYVDDNAIVDISEFK
;
A
#
# COMPACT_ATOMS: atom_id res chain seq x y z
N MET A 1 35.10 46.66 29.72
CA MET A 1 35.35 45.45 28.90
C MET A 1 34.69 44.18 29.44
N LYS A 2 34.64 43.93 30.76
CA LYS A 2 34.07 42.69 31.33
C LYS A 2 32.58 42.45 30.99
N ILE A 3 31.74 43.49 31.01
CA ILE A 3 30.29 43.37 30.72
C ILE A 3 30.01 42.98 29.25
N LYS A 4 30.83 43.46 28.30
CA LYS A 4 30.67 43.08 26.88
C LYS A 4 31.03 41.62 26.62
N LEU A 5 31.95 41.05 27.40
CA LEU A 5 32.33 39.64 27.30
C LEU A 5 31.23 38.70 27.82
N TYR A 6 30.58 39.07 28.93
CA TYR A 6 29.44 38.31 29.48
C TYR A 6 28.22 38.33 28.55
N ALA A 7 27.94 39.46 27.89
CA ALA A 7 26.85 39.56 26.92
C ALA A 7 27.08 38.67 25.68
N LEU A 8 28.33 38.58 25.20
CA LEU A 8 28.69 37.72 24.05
C LEU A 8 28.60 36.23 24.40
N LEU A 9 28.94 35.86 25.64
CA LEU A 9 28.83 34.49 26.15
C LEU A 9 27.37 34.07 26.36
N LEU A 10 26.50 35.01 26.79
CA LEU A 10 25.06 34.77 26.92
C LEU A 10 24.39 34.54 25.55
N ILE A 11 24.74 35.35 24.53
CA ILE A 11 24.23 35.18 23.16
C ILE A 11 24.67 33.83 22.58
N ALA A 12 25.92 33.42 22.82
CA ALA A 12 26.40 32.10 22.40
C ALA A 12 25.63 30.94 23.06
N CYS A 13 25.24 31.06 24.32
CA CYS A 13 24.43 30.05 25.01
C CYS A 13 23.00 29.93 24.45
N PHE A 14 22.37 31.04 24.02
CA PHE A 14 21.04 31.01 23.42
C PHE A 14 21.02 30.46 21.99
N TYR A 15 22.09 30.64 21.20
CA TYR A 15 22.20 30.07 19.85
C TYR A 15 22.77 28.65 19.80
N ALA A 16 23.34 28.14 20.89
CA ALA A 16 23.89 26.78 20.96
C ALA A 16 22.82 25.70 21.26
N CYS A 17 21.63 26.07 21.73
CA CYS A 17 20.47 25.17 21.74
C CYS A 17 19.87 25.11 20.33
N LYS A 18 20.50 24.37 19.43
CA LYS A 18 19.76 23.81 18.29
C LYS A 18 18.73 22.86 18.90
N GLU A 19 17.46 23.29 18.96
CA GLU A 19 16.37 22.44 19.38
C GLU A 19 16.45 21.12 18.61
N ALA A 20 16.56 20.01 19.33
CA ALA A 20 16.51 18.69 18.71
C ALA A 20 15.21 18.59 17.89
N PRO A 21 15.23 17.93 16.72
CA PRO A 21 14.02 17.77 15.92
C PRO A 21 12.92 17.21 16.82
N LYS A 22 11.73 17.80 16.77
CA LYS A 22 10.61 17.31 17.57
C LYS A 22 10.28 15.91 17.06
N GLU A 23 10.27 14.90 17.92
CA GLU A 23 9.97 13.53 17.52
C GLU A 23 8.68 13.06 18.20
N GLN A 24 7.80 12.40 17.46
CA GLN A 24 6.57 11.85 18.00
C GLN A 24 6.37 10.42 17.56
N SER A 25 6.05 9.55 18.52
CA SER A 25 5.82 8.13 18.30
C SER A 25 4.33 7.83 18.24
N TYR A 26 3.93 6.97 17.33
CA TYR A 26 2.55 6.57 17.10
C TYR A 26 2.43 5.06 17.13
N VAL A 27 1.44 4.57 17.87
CA VAL A 27 1.03 3.16 17.83
C VAL A 27 0.05 3.00 16.67
N PRO A 28 0.32 2.10 15.70
CA PRO A 28 -0.59 1.86 14.60
C PRO A 28 -1.93 1.31 15.07
N ARG A 29 -3.03 1.89 14.59
CA ARG A 29 -4.34 1.25 14.68
C ARG A 29 -4.56 0.31 13.50
N SER A 30 -5.47 -0.65 13.65
CA SER A 30 -5.94 -1.47 12.52
C SER A 30 -6.71 -0.62 11.50
N LEU A 31 -6.60 -1.00 10.24
CA LEU A 31 -7.44 -0.49 9.16
C LEU A 31 -8.91 -0.88 9.40
N ALA A 32 -9.82 0.10 9.34
CA ALA A 32 -11.26 -0.15 9.36
C ALA A 32 -11.78 -0.49 7.94
N GLU A 33 -13.02 -0.96 7.83
CA GLU A 33 -13.62 -1.23 6.52
C GLU A 33 -13.74 0.06 5.70
N GLN A 34 -13.14 0.07 4.51
CA GLN A 34 -13.23 1.15 3.51
C GLN A 34 -12.98 2.56 4.08
N GLU A 35 -11.72 2.87 4.38
CA GLU A 35 -11.33 4.20 4.84
C GLU A 35 -10.87 5.12 3.69
N ASP A 36 -11.18 6.42 3.84
CA ASP A 36 -10.76 7.49 2.94
C ASP A 36 -9.78 8.42 3.68
N PHE A 37 -8.53 8.43 3.21
CA PHE A 37 -7.48 9.28 3.77
C PHE A 37 -7.19 10.51 2.91
N ASN A 38 -8.13 10.91 2.04
CA ASN A 38 -8.01 12.08 1.18
C ASN A 38 -8.34 13.39 1.91
N HIS A 39 -7.62 13.70 2.97
CA HIS A 39 -7.91 14.90 3.75
C HIS A 39 -7.32 16.14 3.12
N TYR A 40 -8.09 17.23 3.12
CA TYR A 40 -7.62 18.54 2.69
C TYR A 40 -6.90 19.23 3.86
N PRO A 41 -5.65 19.68 3.68
CA PRO A 41 -4.93 20.42 4.71
C PRO A 41 -5.60 21.78 4.93
N LYS A 42 -5.64 22.25 6.18
CA LYS A 42 -6.17 23.60 6.50
C LYS A 42 -5.17 24.69 6.17
N SER A 43 -3.89 24.36 6.27
CA SER A 43 -2.79 25.25 5.90
C SER A 43 -1.71 24.53 5.07
N PRO A 44 -0.92 25.24 4.25
CA PRO A 44 0.14 24.64 3.42
C PRO A 44 1.17 23.81 4.19
N GLU A 45 1.40 24.10 5.47
CA GLU A 45 2.29 23.38 6.37
C GLU A 45 1.70 22.08 6.93
N ASP A 46 0.39 21.84 6.79
CA ASP A 46 -0.29 20.63 7.25
C ASP A 46 -0.10 19.45 6.27
N VAL A 47 1.10 19.30 5.73
CA VAL A 47 1.47 18.26 4.75
C VAL A 47 2.67 17.47 5.21
N PHE A 48 2.77 16.24 4.75
CA PHE A 48 3.95 15.41 4.99
C PHE A 48 5.09 15.75 4.04
N LYS A 49 6.31 15.60 4.57
CA LYS A 49 7.56 15.65 3.80
C LYS A 49 8.26 14.31 3.96
N VAL A 50 8.53 13.65 2.84
CA VAL A 50 9.41 12.48 2.76
C VAL A 50 10.83 12.99 2.52
N ILE A 51 11.76 12.59 3.37
CA ILE A 51 13.18 12.97 3.27
C ILE A 51 14.03 11.72 3.20
N LEU A 52 15.14 11.80 2.47
CA LEU A 52 16.16 10.75 2.50
C LEU A 52 16.80 10.75 3.90
N ALA A 53 16.82 9.59 4.55
CA ALA A 53 17.52 9.44 5.82
C ALA A 53 19.02 9.55 5.56
N SER A 54 19.75 10.17 6.49
CA SER A 54 21.22 10.12 6.44
C SER A 54 21.67 8.66 6.45
N PRO A 55 22.71 8.30 5.66
CA PRO A 55 23.24 6.95 5.64
C PRO A 55 23.42 6.48 7.09
N SER A 56 22.80 5.37 7.48
CA SER A 56 23.26 4.67 8.67
C SER A 56 24.75 4.41 8.50
N GLU A 57 25.50 4.32 9.60
CA GLU A 57 26.93 3.93 9.62
C GLU A 57 27.19 2.49 9.11
N GLN A 58 26.38 1.99 8.17
CA GLN A 58 26.68 0.84 7.35
C GLN A 58 27.80 1.22 6.37
N ASN A 59 29.03 1.12 6.85
CA ASN A 59 30.22 1.10 6.03
C ASN A 59 30.15 -0.10 5.06
N GLY A 60 29.67 0.12 3.84
CA GLY A 60 29.61 -0.90 2.81
C GLY A 60 29.01 -0.39 1.49
N LYS A 61 29.41 -0.96 0.37
CA LYS A 61 29.00 -0.58 -1.00
C LYS A 61 27.51 -0.84 -1.32
N ASP A 62 26.72 -1.33 -0.36
CA ASP A 62 25.33 -1.78 -0.54
C ASP A 62 24.32 -1.11 0.41
N ALA A 63 24.64 0.06 0.97
CA ALA A 63 23.71 0.80 1.81
C ALA A 63 22.44 1.16 1.02
N LYS A 64 21.31 0.51 1.34
CA LYS A 64 20.01 0.82 0.73
C LYS A 64 19.53 2.17 1.21
N GLU A 65 19.01 2.97 0.29
CA GLU A 65 18.36 4.24 0.62
C GLU A 65 17.18 3.99 1.57
N THR A 66 17.14 4.76 2.64
CA THR A 66 16.05 4.75 3.61
C THR A 66 15.44 6.13 3.70
N PHE A 67 14.18 6.18 4.08
CA PHE A 67 13.37 7.39 4.12
C PHE A 67 12.90 7.67 5.54
N GLN A 68 12.71 8.95 5.84
CA GLN A 68 12.04 9.42 7.05
C GLN A 68 10.85 10.28 6.64
N VAL A 69 9.82 10.33 7.49
CA VAL A 69 8.60 11.11 7.25
C VAL A 69 8.47 12.18 8.33
N LYS A 70 8.27 13.43 7.90
CA LYS A 70 8.00 14.57 8.78
C LYS A 70 6.61 15.13 8.55
N TYR A 71 5.96 15.54 9.62
CA TYR A 71 4.77 16.39 9.61
C TYR A 71 5.11 17.71 10.29
N LYS A 72 5.04 18.83 9.56
CA LYS A 72 5.61 20.11 9.99
C LYS A 72 7.10 19.91 10.36
N ASP A 73 7.49 20.28 11.58
CA ASP A 73 8.84 20.07 12.12
C ASP A 73 8.97 18.79 12.96
N THR A 74 7.93 17.94 12.96
CA THR A 74 7.90 16.71 13.77
C THR A 74 8.29 15.50 12.94
N LEU A 75 9.32 14.77 13.36
CA LEU A 75 9.68 13.45 12.84
C LEU A 75 8.69 12.41 13.35
N ILE A 76 8.12 11.64 12.42
CA ILE A 76 7.15 10.59 12.73
C ILE A 76 7.88 9.27 12.97
N ARG A 77 7.64 8.68 14.15
CA ARG A 77 8.12 7.35 14.51
C ARG A 77 6.93 6.42 14.67
N ILE A 78 7.05 5.21 14.16
CA ILE A 78 6.06 4.15 14.33
C ILE A 78 6.54 3.24 15.46
N GLN A 79 5.63 2.89 16.37
CA GLN A 79 5.84 1.87 17.40
C GLN A 79 5.00 0.64 17.02
N PRO A 80 5.53 -0.32 16.25
CA PRO A 80 4.74 -1.42 15.70
C PRO A 80 4.19 -2.38 16.75
N ASP A 81 4.86 -2.49 17.90
CA ASP A 81 4.41 -3.28 19.04
C ASP A 81 4.08 -2.34 20.21
N GLU A 82 2.81 -2.26 20.59
CA GLU A 82 2.37 -1.45 21.72
C GLU A 82 3.02 -1.88 23.04
N LYS A 83 3.36 -3.17 23.16
CA LYS A 83 3.96 -3.74 24.38
C LYS A 83 5.45 -3.43 24.48
N ASP A 84 6.14 -3.27 23.36
CA ASP A 84 7.55 -2.90 23.31
C ASP A 84 7.72 -1.43 22.93
N LYS A 85 7.77 -0.57 23.96
CA LYS A 85 8.01 0.87 23.81
C LYS A 85 9.40 1.23 23.30
N THR A 86 10.32 0.27 23.28
CA THR A 86 11.69 0.48 22.78
C THR A 86 11.82 0.18 21.29
N PHE A 87 10.87 -0.58 20.73
CA PHE A 87 10.82 -0.88 19.30
C PHE A 87 10.19 0.26 18.50
N LEU A 88 10.95 1.36 18.38
CA LEU A 88 10.60 2.52 17.58
C LEU A 88 11.27 2.45 16.21
N LYS A 89 10.51 2.77 15.16
CA LYS A 89 10.97 2.80 13.78
C LYS A 89 10.68 4.15 13.17
N ASP A 90 11.73 4.85 12.79
CA ASP A 90 11.69 6.16 12.14
C ASP A 90 12.19 6.12 10.69
N ARG A 91 12.88 5.02 10.32
CA ARG A 91 13.38 4.75 8.98
C ARG A 91 12.53 3.73 8.24
N PHE A 92 12.32 4.02 6.96
CA PHE A 92 11.47 3.26 6.07
C PHE A 92 12.25 2.83 4.82
N SER A 93 12.08 1.59 4.38
CA SER A 93 12.63 1.12 3.09
C SER A 93 11.86 1.70 1.90
N LEU A 94 10.66 2.22 2.15
CA LEU A 94 9.81 2.88 1.17
C LEU A 94 8.98 3.96 1.87
N ALA A 95 8.82 5.12 1.21
CA ALA A 95 7.89 6.16 1.62
C ALA A 95 7.32 6.88 0.39
N GLU A 96 6.03 6.66 0.11
CA GLU A 96 5.33 7.17 -1.07
C GLU A 96 4.14 8.03 -0.67
N VAL A 97 4.03 9.23 -1.21
CA VAL A 97 2.86 10.08 -0.99
C VAL A 97 1.70 9.56 -1.86
N VAL A 98 0.61 9.15 -1.23
CA VAL A 98 -0.50 8.45 -1.91
C VAL A 98 -1.70 9.35 -2.23
N ASN A 99 -1.65 10.64 -1.88
CA ASN A 99 -2.63 11.62 -2.32
C ASN A 99 -2.04 12.96 -2.76
N THR A 100 -2.77 13.68 -3.60
CA THR A 100 -2.32 14.97 -4.16
C THR A 100 -2.12 16.04 -3.08
N GLN A 101 -2.91 15.96 -2.00
CA GLN A 101 -2.89 16.88 -0.86
C GLN A 101 -1.66 16.66 0.04
N LYS A 102 -0.89 15.58 -0.17
CA LYS A 102 0.28 15.20 0.62
C LYS A 102 -0.03 15.03 2.11
N THR A 103 -1.25 14.64 2.44
CA THR A 103 -1.74 14.37 3.79
C THR A 103 -1.78 12.88 4.12
N CYS A 104 -1.31 12.01 3.21
CA CYS A 104 -1.17 10.58 3.44
C CYS A 104 0.09 10.01 2.78
N VAL A 105 0.89 9.26 3.54
CA VAL A 105 2.12 8.60 3.09
C VAL A 105 2.04 7.11 3.38
N LEU A 106 2.25 6.30 2.34
CA LEU A 106 2.45 4.86 2.45
C LEU A 106 3.91 4.58 2.76
N VAL A 107 4.17 3.86 3.86
CA VAL A 107 5.52 3.51 4.29
C VAL A 107 5.67 2.01 4.48
N GLN A 108 6.89 1.51 4.27
CA GLN A 108 7.30 0.16 4.63
C GLN A 108 8.46 0.24 5.62
N LEU A 109 8.36 -0.46 6.75
CA LEU A 109 9.44 -0.44 7.74
C LEU A 109 10.73 -1.04 7.20
N GLU A 110 11.86 -0.46 7.58
CA GLU A 110 13.17 -1.05 7.35
C GLU A 110 13.39 -2.30 8.23
N GLY A 111 13.81 -3.40 7.61
CA GLY A 111 14.43 -4.54 8.31
C GLY A 111 13.52 -5.38 9.21
N SER A 112 12.34 -5.80 8.76
CA SER A 112 11.58 -6.82 9.50
C SER A 112 12.29 -8.16 9.48
N LEU A 113 12.36 -8.83 10.64
CA LEU A 113 12.91 -10.18 10.86
C LEU A 113 12.13 -11.31 10.15
N LYS A 114 11.17 -10.97 9.28
CA LYS A 114 10.33 -11.89 8.51
C LYS A 114 10.23 -11.39 7.08
N THR A 115 9.98 -12.32 6.16
CA THR A 115 9.97 -12.19 4.69
C THR A 115 9.06 -11.09 4.12
N GLU A 116 8.27 -10.41 4.96
CA GLU A 116 7.34 -9.34 4.58
C GLU A 116 7.40 -8.19 5.59
N ALA A 117 8.13 -7.11 5.28
CA ALA A 117 8.11 -5.93 6.12
C ALA A 117 6.73 -5.27 6.11
N PRO A 118 6.16 -4.95 7.29
CA PRO A 118 4.80 -4.44 7.38
C PRO A 118 4.69 -3.05 6.74
N PHE A 119 3.52 -2.81 6.15
CA PHE A 119 3.16 -1.55 5.52
C PHE A 119 2.21 -0.76 6.42
N PHE A 120 2.40 0.55 6.44
CA PHE A 120 1.57 1.48 7.20
C PHE A 120 1.18 2.67 6.35
N LEU A 121 0.04 3.29 6.67
CA LEU A 121 -0.28 4.64 6.24
C LEU A 121 -0.04 5.61 7.39
N ILE A 122 0.69 6.68 7.12
CA ILE A 122 0.79 7.83 8.00
C ILE A 122 -0.12 8.90 7.39
N THR A 123 -1.17 9.28 8.10
CA THR A 123 -2.17 10.25 7.60
C THR A 123 -2.35 11.40 8.59
N ALA A 124 -2.70 12.57 8.06
CA ALA A 124 -2.97 13.77 8.82
C ALA A 124 -4.38 14.27 8.49
N ASN A 125 -5.20 14.41 9.51
CA ASN A 125 -6.54 14.98 9.40
C ASN A 125 -6.71 16.08 10.47
N ASN A 126 -7.02 17.30 10.04
CA ASN A 126 -7.25 18.42 10.94
C ASN A 126 -6.11 18.66 11.96
N GLY A 127 -4.86 18.49 11.54
CA GLY A 127 -3.68 18.66 12.41
C GLY A 127 -3.36 17.45 13.28
N LYS A 128 -4.20 16.42 13.29
CA LYS A 128 -3.97 15.17 14.02
C LYS A 128 -3.35 14.15 13.08
N VAL A 129 -2.16 13.68 13.43
CA VAL A 129 -1.50 12.55 12.75
C VAL A 129 -1.98 11.24 13.36
N GLU A 130 -2.22 10.26 12.51
CA GLU A 130 -2.46 8.88 12.90
C GLU A 130 -1.67 7.92 12.00
N VAL A 131 -1.43 6.71 12.51
CA VAL A 131 -0.75 5.64 11.78
C VAL A 131 -1.70 4.44 11.70
N VAL A 132 -1.86 3.91 10.50
CA VAL A 132 -2.77 2.80 10.21
C VAL A 132 -1.96 1.62 9.70
N SER A 133 -2.09 0.48 10.35
CA SER A 133 -1.50 -0.78 9.89
C SER A 133 -2.32 -1.37 8.75
N LEU A 134 -1.65 -1.67 7.63
CA LEU A 134 -2.25 -2.40 6.51
C LEU A 134 -2.08 -3.92 6.67
N TYR A 135 -1.52 -4.37 7.80
CA TYR A 135 -1.32 -5.79 8.05
C TYR A 135 -2.65 -6.49 8.34
N ARG A 136 -2.90 -7.55 7.58
CA ARG A 136 -3.94 -8.54 7.86
C ARG A 136 -3.28 -9.91 8.03
N ALA A 137 -3.57 -10.57 9.15
CA ALA A 137 -3.03 -11.89 9.43
C ALA A 137 -3.47 -12.90 8.38
N SER A 138 -2.62 -13.88 8.10
CA SER A 138 -2.86 -14.92 7.11
C SER A 138 -2.14 -16.21 7.52
N ASN A 139 -2.73 -17.35 7.20
CA ASN A 139 -2.17 -18.68 7.42
C ASN A 139 -2.13 -19.53 6.13
N GLY A 140 -2.10 -18.87 4.96
CA GLY A 140 -2.09 -19.54 3.68
C GLY A 140 -0.77 -20.28 3.44
N ALA A 141 -0.88 -21.50 2.93
CA ALA A 141 0.26 -22.40 2.78
C ALA A 141 1.38 -21.84 1.86
N ASN A 142 1.03 -20.99 0.90
CA ASN A 142 1.98 -20.40 -0.05
C ASN A 142 2.06 -18.88 0.05
N ASP A 143 1.72 -18.30 1.21
CA ASP A 143 1.78 -16.85 1.42
C ASP A 143 3.14 -16.25 1.03
N GLU A 144 4.24 -16.87 1.46
CA GLU A 144 5.59 -16.39 1.13
C GLU A 144 5.87 -16.37 -0.39
N THR A 145 5.22 -17.26 -1.15
CA THR A 145 5.38 -17.31 -2.60
C THR A 145 4.62 -16.19 -3.30
N PHE A 146 3.40 -15.89 -2.83
CA PHE A 146 2.47 -14.98 -3.50
C PHE A 146 2.48 -13.56 -2.92
N THR A 147 2.95 -13.36 -1.70
CA THR A 147 3.16 -12.05 -1.13
C THR A 147 4.43 -11.42 -1.71
N LYS A 148 4.24 -10.44 -2.61
CA LYS A 148 5.35 -9.70 -3.24
C LYS A 148 5.60 -8.33 -2.61
N GLY A 149 5.11 -8.08 -1.40
CA GLY A 149 5.16 -6.75 -0.81
C GLY A 149 4.21 -5.80 -1.53
N MET A 150 4.74 -4.69 -2.03
CA MET A 150 4.00 -3.70 -2.79
C MET A 150 4.15 -3.91 -4.30
N ILE A 151 3.02 -4.02 -5.00
CA ILE A 151 2.95 -4.03 -6.46
C ILE A 151 2.31 -2.73 -6.94
N ARG A 152 2.99 -1.96 -7.78
CA ARG A 152 2.41 -0.79 -8.42
C ARG A 152 1.49 -1.21 -9.57
N VAL A 153 0.20 -0.89 -9.47
CA VAL A 153 -0.81 -1.17 -10.50
C VAL A 153 -1.02 0.08 -11.35
N GLY A 154 -0.09 0.30 -12.28
CA GLY A 154 -0.09 1.45 -13.17
C GLY A 154 -0.14 2.80 -12.43
N LYS A 155 -1.09 3.65 -12.83
CA LYS A 155 -1.41 4.94 -12.17
C LYS A 155 -2.65 4.85 -11.26
N SER A 156 -3.17 3.64 -11.04
CA SER A 156 -4.40 3.43 -10.27
C SER A 156 -4.12 3.38 -8.78
N GLY A 157 -3.02 2.71 -8.40
CA GLY A 157 -2.68 2.50 -7.00
C GLY A 157 -1.59 1.47 -6.78
N TYR A 158 -1.49 1.06 -5.52
CA TYR A 158 -0.58 0.05 -5.03
C TYR A 158 -1.38 -1.11 -4.44
N LEU A 159 -1.06 -2.33 -4.87
CA LEU A 159 -1.55 -3.56 -4.27
C LEU A 159 -0.53 -4.05 -3.25
N ILE A 160 -0.95 -4.13 -1.98
CA ILE A 160 -0.11 -4.51 -0.85
C ILE A 160 -0.46 -5.94 -0.44
N ASN A 161 0.51 -6.84 -0.53
CA ASN A 161 0.43 -8.24 -0.09
C ASN A 161 -0.81 -9.01 -0.57
N ASN A 162 -1.36 -8.63 -1.75
CA ASN A 162 -2.64 -9.12 -2.27
C ASN A 162 -3.86 -8.92 -1.33
N ASP A 163 -3.72 -8.14 -0.25
CA ASP A 163 -4.71 -7.97 0.80
C ASP A 163 -5.38 -6.60 0.78
N VAL A 164 -4.67 -5.58 0.32
CA VAL A 164 -5.15 -4.20 0.36
C VAL A 164 -4.75 -3.48 -0.93
N PHE A 165 -5.68 -2.72 -1.50
CA PHE A 165 -5.40 -1.80 -2.60
C PHE A 165 -5.50 -0.36 -2.12
N VAL A 166 -4.41 0.39 -2.27
CA VAL A 166 -4.32 1.82 -1.92
C VAL A 166 -4.31 2.61 -3.22
N THR A 167 -5.33 3.42 -3.46
CA THR A 167 -5.36 4.25 -4.67
C THR A 167 -4.32 5.37 -4.58
N THR A 168 -3.70 5.66 -5.72
CA THR A 168 -2.94 6.89 -5.88
C THR A 168 -3.90 8.07 -6.09
N VAL A 169 -3.48 9.29 -5.79
CA VAL A 169 -4.23 10.56 -5.93
C VAL A 169 -5.18 10.87 -4.77
N ASN A 170 -5.96 9.91 -4.29
CA ASN A 170 -6.94 10.14 -3.22
C ASN A 170 -6.79 9.20 -2.01
N ALA A 171 -5.72 8.42 -1.90
CA ALA A 171 -5.45 7.60 -0.71
C ALA A 171 -6.66 6.82 -0.15
N LYS A 172 -7.53 6.30 -1.02
CA LYS A 172 -8.63 5.42 -0.62
C LYS A 172 -8.09 4.02 -0.47
N VAL A 173 -8.53 3.34 0.58
CA VAL A 173 -8.02 2.02 0.93
C VAL A 173 -9.12 0.99 0.84
N TYR A 174 -8.89 -0.03 0.02
CA TYR A 174 -9.83 -1.10 -0.23
C TYR A 174 -9.23 -2.42 0.23
N PRO A 175 -9.74 -3.01 1.32
CA PRO A 175 -9.46 -4.41 1.62
C PRO A 175 -9.90 -5.29 0.45
N ILE A 176 -8.98 -6.12 -0.05
CA ILE A 176 -9.26 -7.05 -1.12
C ILE A 176 -9.95 -8.28 -0.52
N LYS A 177 -11.09 -8.65 -1.10
CA LYS A 177 -11.80 -9.87 -0.72
C LYS A 177 -10.95 -11.09 -1.07
N ARG A 178 -10.50 -11.81 -0.04
CA ARG A 178 -9.77 -13.07 -0.19
C ARG A 178 -10.70 -14.18 -0.72
N GLN A 179 -10.12 -15.14 -1.42
CA GLN A 179 -10.84 -16.34 -1.84
C GLN A 179 -11.19 -17.22 -0.63
N ASN A 180 -10.25 -17.36 0.31
CA ASN A 180 -10.44 -17.97 1.62
C ASN A 180 -10.14 -16.90 2.69
N GLU A 181 -11.03 -16.66 3.65
CA GLU A 181 -10.89 -15.49 4.55
C GLU A 181 -9.59 -15.47 5.37
N ASN A 182 -9.10 -16.66 5.73
CA ASN A 182 -7.90 -16.82 6.56
C ASN A 182 -6.60 -16.81 5.74
N GLU A 183 -6.67 -16.85 4.42
CA GLU A 183 -5.51 -16.98 3.53
C GLU A 183 -5.45 -15.79 2.59
N ARG A 184 -4.27 -15.19 2.43
CA ARG A 184 -4.03 -14.27 1.32
C ARG A 184 -4.37 -14.94 0.01
N ILE A 185 -4.64 -14.14 -1.00
CA ILE A 185 -4.90 -14.68 -2.34
C ILE A 185 -3.65 -15.43 -2.81
N GLN A 186 -3.78 -16.75 -2.94
CA GLN A 186 -2.75 -17.69 -3.39
C GLN A 186 -2.57 -17.60 -4.92
N GLY A 187 -2.31 -16.39 -5.41
CA GLY A 187 -2.23 -16.09 -6.83
C GLY A 187 -1.37 -14.87 -7.11
N LYS A 188 -0.85 -14.78 -8.33
CA LYS A 188 -0.08 -13.61 -8.77
C LYS A 188 -1.05 -12.57 -9.32
N PHE A 189 -0.90 -11.31 -8.93
CA PHE A 189 -1.56 -10.23 -9.66
C PHE A 189 -1.20 -10.32 -11.14
N PHE A 190 -2.23 -10.33 -11.98
CA PHE A 190 -2.10 -10.63 -13.40
C PHE A 190 -2.44 -9.42 -14.25
N MET A 191 -3.63 -8.84 -14.05
CA MET A 191 -4.06 -7.64 -14.78
C MET A 191 -5.19 -6.91 -14.05
N GLN A 192 -5.57 -5.76 -14.60
CA GLN A 192 -6.68 -4.93 -14.12
C GLN A 192 -7.69 -4.70 -15.25
N SER A 193 -8.98 -4.56 -14.91
CA SER A 193 -10.05 -4.17 -15.85
C SER A 193 -9.79 -2.81 -16.50
N LYS A 194 -10.50 -2.55 -17.60
CA LYS A 194 -10.34 -1.31 -18.37
C LYS A 194 -10.78 -0.10 -17.55
N ASP A 195 -11.84 -0.24 -16.78
CA ASP A 195 -12.34 0.78 -15.86
C ASP A 195 -11.49 0.93 -14.58
N LYS A 196 -10.47 0.08 -14.41
CA LYS A 196 -9.51 0.09 -13.30
C LYS A 196 -10.11 -0.28 -11.95
N THR A 197 -11.23 -0.97 -11.91
CA THR A 197 -11.94 -1.30 -10.65
C THR A 197 -11.91 -2.79 -10.28
N THR A 198 -11.55 -3.67 -11.21
CA THR A 198 -11.43 -5.11 -10.98
C THR A 198 -9.97 -5.56 -11.10
N LEU A 199 -9.44 -6.21 -10.07
CA LEU A 199 -8.12 -6.84 -10.07
C LEU A 199 -8.27 -8.32 -10.40
N VAL A 200 -7.39 -8.83 -11.25
CA VAL A 200 -7.34 -10.24 -11.65
C VAL A 200 -6.08 -10.88 -11.09
N PHE A 201 -6.25 -11.99 -10.39
CA PHE A 201 -5.20 -12.82 -9.84
C PHE A 201 -5.17 -14.15 -10.58
N LEU A 202 -4.00 -14.52 -11.10
CA LEU A 202 -3.76 -15.85 -11.63
C LEU A 202 -3.48 -16.81 -10.47
N THR A 203 -4.45 -17.67 -10.18
CA THR A 203 -4.36 -18.76 -9.20
C THR A 203 -4.14 -20.08 -9.93
N ASP A 204 -4.03 -21.20 -9.21
CA ASP A 204 -3.92 -22.52 -9.85
C ASP A 204 -5.16 -22.82 -10.69
N GLY A 205 -4.99 -22.85 -12.01
CA GLY A 205 -6.02 -23.18 -12.99
C GLY A 205 -7.18 -22.18 -13.11
N ALA A 206 -7.09 -20.96 -12.56
CA ALA A 206 -8.18 -19.99 -12.61
C ALA A 206 -7.71 -18.53 -12.56
N PHE A 207 -8.60 -17.64 -12.99
CA PHE A 207 -8.53 -16.19 -12.74
C PHE A 207 -9.51 -15.84 -11.64
N TYR A 208 -8.99 -15.62 -10.43
CA TYR A 208 -9.77 -15.05 -9.34
C TYR A 208 -9.81 -13.53 -9.48
N GLN A 209 -11.01 -12.94 -9.50
CA GLN A 209 -11.20 -11.53 -9.81
C GLN A 209 -11.94 -10.84 -8.68
N VAL A 210 -11.47 -9.65 -8.32
CA VAL A 210 -12.03 -8.86 -7.22
C VAL A 210 -12.31 -7.45 -7.70
N HIS A 211 -13.59 -7.07 -7.74
CA HIS A 211 -14.01 -5.68 -7.87
C HIS A 211 -13.85 -4.97 -6.52
N TYR A 212 -12.67 -4.41 -6.30
CA TYR A 212 -12.24 -3.90 -5.00
C TYR A 212 -13.14 -2.83 -4.37
N PRO A 213 -13.87 -1.96 -5.11
CA PRO A 213 -14.77 -1.00 -4.49
C PRO A 213 -15.97 -1.64 -3.77
N THR A 214 -16.46 -2.78 -4.29
CA THR A 214 -17.66 -3.44 -3.75
C THR A 214 -17.38 -4.76 -3.05
N GLY A 215 -16.17 -5.31 -3.21
CA GLY A 215 -15.84 -6.67 -2.81
C GLY A 215 -16.55 -7.76 -3.63
N SER A 216 -17.21 -7.43 -4.76
CA SER A 216 -17.77 -8.43 -5.66
C SER A 216 -16.67 -9.25 -6.30
N VAL A 217 -16.88 -10.56 -6.43
CA VAL A 217 -15.88 -11.50 -6.93
C VAL A 217 -16.42 -12.32 -8.08
N TYR A 218 -15.52 -12.76 -8.95
CA TYR A 218 -15.82 -13.72 -10.00
C TYR A 218 -14.58 -14.59 -10.25
N THR A 219 -14.79 -15.88 -10.46
CA THR A 219 -13.70 -16.82 -10.77
C THR A 219 -13.95 -17.39 -12.15
N ALA A 220 -13.01 -17.17 -13.07
CA ALA A 220 -13.04 -17.78 -14.40
C ALA A 220 -12.04 -18.95 -14.45
N THR A 221 -12.52 -20.16 -14.73
CA THR A 221 -11.65 -21.33 -14.89
C THR A 221 -10.82 -21.21 -16.15
N ILE A 222 -9.53 -21.53 -16.04
CA ILE A 222 -8.61 -21.58 -17.19
C ILE A 222 -8.67 -22.98 -17.80
N PRO A 223 -9.06 -23.12 -19.09
CA PRO A 223 -9.08 -24.41 -19.75
C PRO A 223 -7.69 -25.07 -19.74
N LYS A 224 -7.62 -26.40 -19.59
CA LYS A 224 -6.36 -27.16 -19.56
C LYS A 224 -5.47 -26.98 -20.81
N LYS A 225 -6.07 -26.57 -21.94
CA LYS A 225 -5.38 -26.25 -23.19
C LYS A 225 -4.63 -24.92 -23.16
N ALA A 226 -4.90 -24.06 -22.18
CA ALA A 226 -4.23 -22.78 -22.07
C ALA A 226 -2.73 -22.97 -21.77
N PRO A 227 -1.86 -22.05 -22.24
CA PRO A 227 -0.46 -22.04 -21.85
C PRO A 227 -0.29 -21.98 -20.33
N LYS A 228 0.83 -22.50 -19.83
CA LYS A 228 1.14 -22.51 -18.38
C LYS A 228 2.06 -21.37 -17.96
N ASP A 229 2.80 -20.78 -18.90
CA ASP A 229 3.69 -19.66 -18.63
C ASP A 229 2.94 -18.32 -18.73
N MET A 230 3.38 -17.32 -17.96
CA MET A 230 2.71 -16.01 -17.86
C MET A 230 2.56 -15.30 -19.21
N ALA A 231 3.59 -15.35 -20.07
CA ALA A 231 3.58 -14.66 -21.35
C ALA A 231 2.61 -15.32 -22.34
N GLY A 232 2.59 -16.65 -22.36
CA GLY A 232 1.63 -17.46 -23.09
C GLY A 232 0.19 -17.21 -22.62
N ILE A 233 -0.03 -17.19 -21.30
CA ILE A 233 -1.34 -16.89 -20.69
C ILE A 233 -1.82 -15.50 -21.13
N TYR A 234 -0.97 -14.49 -21.09
CA TYR A 234 -1.32 -13.13 -21.50
C TYR A 234 -1.79 -13.05 -22.95
N LYS A 235 -1.07 -13.69 -23.89
CA LYS A 235 -1.49 -13.77 -25.29
C LYS A 235 -2.77 -14.58 -25.47
N TRP A 236 -2.92 -15.67 -24.73
CA TRP A 236 -4.10 -16.54 -24.81
C TRP A 236 -5.37 -15.80 -24.42
N ILE A 237 -5.34 -15.03 -23.35
CA ILE A 237 -6.49 -14.25 -22.85
C ILE A 237 -6.98 -13.25 -23.89
N GLN A 238 -6.08 -12.59 -24.62
CA GLN A 238 -6.46 -11.62 -25.65
C GLN A 238 -7.36 -12.21 -26.73
N ASN A 239 -7.24 -13.51 -27.01
CA ASN A 239 -8.02 -14.20 -28.04
C ASN A 239 -9.20 -14.99 -27.49
N ASN A 240 -9.19 -15.34 -26.20
CA ASN A 240 -10.12 -16.31 -25.63
C ASN A 240 -10.97 -15.76 -24.48
N TYR A 241 -10.75 -14.51 -24.08
CA TYR A 241 -11.49 -13.89 -23.00
C TYR A 241 -11.92 -12.48 -23.39
N THR A 242 -13.04 -12.05 -22.85
CA THR A 242 -13.55 -10.71 -23.03
C THR A 242 -14.05 -10.14 -21.72
N TRP A 243 -13.96 -8.83 -21.58
CA TRP A 243 -14.51 -8.13 -20.44
C TRP A 243 -16.02 -7.97 -20.62
N LYS A 244 -16.81 -8.57 -19.72
CA LYS A 244 -18.26 -8.45 -19.71
C LYS A 244 -18.72 -7.77 -18.44
N LYS A 245 -19.68 -6.86 -18.57
CA LYS A 245 -20.38 -6.27 -17.42
C LYS A 245 -21.46 -7.23 -16.94
N ASN A 246 -21.56 -7.41 -15.64
CA ASN A 246 -22.71 -8.09 -15.04
C ASN A 246 -23.90 -7.12 -14.90
N GLY A 247 -25.04 -7.61 -14.38
CA GLY A 247 -26.24 -6.79 -14.15
C GLY A 247 -26.07 -5.63 -13.16
N LYS A 248 -24.94 -5.55 -12.44
CA LYS A 248 -24.58 -4.42 -11.56
C LYS A 248 -23.60 -3.44 -12.23
N GLY A 249 -23.31 -3.63 -13.53
CA GLY A 249 -22.38 -2.81 -14.28
C GLY A 249 -20.89 -3.09 -14.00
N ILE A 250 -20.57 -4.13 -13.21
CA ILE A 250 -19.20 -4.49 -12.82
C ILE A 250 -18.55 -5.33 -13.93
N GLU A 251 -17.36 -4.93 -14.35
CA GLU A 251 -16.60 -5.56 -15.43
C GLU A 251 -15.74 -6.75 -14.92
N PHE A 252 -15.99 -7.94 -15.48
CA PHE A 252 -15.22 -9.16 -15.21
C PHE A 252 -14.73 -9.81 -16.52
N LEU A 253 -13.54 -10.41 -16.46
CA LEU A 253 -12.93 -11.14 -17.56
C LEU A 253 -13.57 -12.53 -17.66
N GLN A 254 -14.25 -12.82 -18.76
CA GLN A 254 -14.97 -14.08 -18.96
C GLN A 254 -14.44 -14.81 -20.19
N TYR A 255 -14.40 -16.14 -20.11
CA TYR A 255 -14.03 -16.98 -21.26
C TYR A 255 -15.05 -16.77 -22.38
N VAL A 256 -14.54 -16.59 -23.59
CA VAL A 256 -15.34 -16.60 -24.81
C VAL A 256 -15.41 -18.05 -25.26
N ASP A 257 -16.56 -18.67 -25.03
CA ASP A 257 -16.85 -19.98 -25.60
C ASP A 257 -17.53 -19.77 -26.95
N ASP A 258 -16.80 -20.03 -28.03
CA ASP A 258 -17.33 -19.97 -29.40
C ASP A 258 -18.45 -20.99 -29.65
N ASN A 259 -18.65 -21.96 -28.74
CA ASN A 259 -19.70 -22.98 -28.80
C ASN A 259 -20.83 -22.78 -27.76
N ALA A 260 -20.89 -21.64 -27.05
CA ALA A 260 -21.97 -21.38 -26.12
C ALA A 260 -23.31 -21.33 -26.86
N ILE A 261 -24.15 -22.33 -26.65
CA ILE A 261 -25.56 -22.30 -27.05
C ILE A 261 -26.23 -21.20 -26.21
N VAL A 262 -26.48 -20.04 -26.81
CA VAL A 262 -27.16 -18.93 -26.15
C VAL A 262 -28.65 -19.24 -26.10
N ASP A 263 -29.21 -19.32 -24.89
CA ASP A 263 -30.66 -19.43 -24.70
C ASP A 263 -31.30 -18.10 -25.09
N ILE A 264 -32.19 -18.13 -26.09
CA ILE A 264 -32.89 -16.95 -26.63
C ILE A 264 -33.72 -16.20 -25.57
N SER A 265 -34.00 -16.84 -24.44
CA SER A 265 -34.70 -16.23 -23.30
C SER A 265 -33.96 -15.06 -22.63
N GLU A 266 -32.63 -14.94 -22.81
CA GLU A 266 -31.81 -13.86 -22.24
C GLU A 266 -31.91 -12.51 -23.00
N PHE A 267 -32.59 -12.46 -24.14
CA PHE A 267 -32.79 -11.26 -24.96
C PHE A 267 -34.17 -10.61 -24.82
N LYS A 268 -34.89 -10.84 -23.72
CA LYS A 268 -36.17 -10.17 -23.42
C LYS A 268 -35.99 -8.82 -22.73
#